data_AF-A0A357HWW9-F1
#
_entry.id   AF-A0A357HWW9-F1
#
_cell.length_a   1.000
_cell.length_b   1.000
_cell.length_c   1.000
_cell.angle_alpha   90.00
_cell.angle_beta   90.00
_cell.angle_gamma   90.00
#
_symmetry.space_group_name_H-M   'P 1'
#
loop_
_entity.id
_entity.type
_entity.pdbx_description
1 polymer ?
#
loop_
_entity_poly.entity_id
_entity_poly.type
_entity_poly.pdbx_seq_one_letter_code
_entity_poly.pdbx_strand_id
1 'polypeptide(L)' 'VHRIGRTGRAQREGDAATIVAPDEQAKLDAIEKFIDMQIPQLKLEGFNYFHEPIIRTSTAEKPRRRKRNSGSSRFGRRR' A
#
# COMPACT_ATOMS: atom_id res chain seq x y z
N VAL A 1 -0.62 0.74 -14.17
CA VAL A 1 -1.34 -0.45 -14.73
C VAL A 1 -0.76 -0.96 -16.05
N HIS A 2 -0.14 -0.13 -16.90
CA HIS A 2 0.34 -0.55 -18.25
C HIS A 2 1.28 -1.76 -18.31
N ARG A 3 2.07 -2.04 -17.25
CA ARG A 3 2.99 -3.19 -17.20
C ARG A 3 2.29 -4.50 -16.88
N ILE A 4 1.49 -4.53 -15.81
CA ILE A 4 0.78 -5.75 -15.38
C ILE A 4 -0.29 -6.19 -16.40
N GLY A 5 -0.86 -5.25 -17.17
CA GLY A 5 -1.82 -5.58 -18.24
C GLY A 5 -1.23 -6.33 -19.44
N ARG A 6 0.05 -6.73 -19.41
CA ARG A 6 0.66 -7.58 -20.44
C ARG A 6 0.49 -9.08 -20.18
N THR A 7 0.21 -9.49 -18.93
CA THR A 7 -0.10 -10.88 -18.55
C THR A 7 -1.62 -11.08 -18.37
N GLY A 8 -2.08 -12.32 -18.12
CA GLY A 8 -3.47 -12.61 -17.73
C GLY A 8 -4.56 -12.26 -18.76
N ARG A 9 -4.31 -12.48 -20.06
CA ARG A 9 -5.26 -12.19 -21.15
C ARG A 9 -6.18 -13.38 -21.44
N ALA A 10 -7.31 -13.11 -22.10
CA ALA A 10 -8.25 -14.15 -22.57
C ALA A 10 -8.72 -15.10 -21.44
N GLN A 11 -9.17 -14.53 -20.32
CA GLN A 11 -9.62 -15.25 -19.11
C GLN A 11 -8.58 -16.20 -18.50
N ARG A 12 -7.29 -16.05 -18.84
CA ARG A 12 -6.22 -16.79 -18.18
C ARG A 12 -5.65 -15.98 -17.02
N GLU A 13 -5.11 -16.70 -16.05
CA GLU A 13 -4.35 -16.12 -14.96
C GLU A 13 -2.95 -15.70 -15.45
N GLY A 14 -2.32 -14.80 -14.71
CA GLY A 14 -0.99 -14.31 -15.03
C GLY A 14 -0.35 -13.58 -13.86
N ASP A 15 0.93 -13.86 -13.63
CA ASP A 15 1.65 -13.34 -12.48
C ASP A 15 2.49 -12.12 -12.82
N ALA A 16 2.66 -11.25 -11.82
CA ALA A 16 3.58 -10.13 -11.88
C ALA A 16 4.26 -9.94 -10.52
N ALA A 17 5.59 -9.97 -10.52
CA ALA A 17 6.41 -9.66 -9.36
C ALA A 17 7.17 -8.35 -9.60
N THR A 18 7.32 -7.55 -8.53
CA THR A 18 8.16 -6.34 -8.55
C THR A 18 9.17 -6.45 -7.42
N ILE A 19 10.45 -6.25 -7.74
CA ILE A 19 11.52 -6.14 -6.75
C ILE A 19 11.53 -4.68 -6.28
N VAL A 20 11.56 -4.48 -4.97
CA VAL A 20 11.51 -3.16 -4.35
C VAL A 20 12.73 -3.01 -3.46
N ALA A 21 13.49 -1.94 -3.67
CA ALA A 21 14.59 -1.57 -2.79
C ALA A 21 14.09 -0.77 -1.57
N PRO A 22 14.84 -0.71 -0.45
CA PRO A 22 14.39 -0.01 0.77
C PRO A 22 14.00 1.46 0.56
N ASP A 23 14.69 2.16 -0.34
CA ASP A 23 14.43 3.56 -0.69
C ASP A 23 13.16 3.76 -1.53
N GLU A 24 12.64 2.69 -2.13
CA GLU A 24 11.45 2.71 -2.99
C GLU A 24 10.14 2.40 -2.24
N GLN A 25 10.20 2.20 -0.93
CA GLN A 25 9.04 1.85 -0.12
C GLN A 25 7.88 2.86 -0.26
N ALA A 26 8.19 4.15 -0.39
CA ALA A 26 7.17 5.18 -0.61
C ALA A 26 6.41 5.00 -1.94
N LYS A 27 7.06 4.46 -2.98
CA LYS A 27 6.42 4.16 -4.27
C LYS A 27 5.47 2.98 -4.13
N LEU A 28 5.89 1.93 -3.41
CA LEU A 28 5.04 0.78 -3.11
C LEU A 28 3.78 1.23 -2.35
N ASP A 29 3.94 2.04 -1.31
CA ASP A 29 2.83 2.57 -0.51
C ASP A 29 1.85 3.42 -1.36
N ALA A 30 2.36 4.16 -2.35
CA ALA A 30 1.54 4.94 -3.27
C ALA A 30 0.75 4.02 -4.24
N ILE A 31 1.37 2.95 -4.73
CA ILE A 31 0.72 1.97 -5.59
C ILE A 31 -0.39 1.25 -4.84
N GLU A 32 -0.12 0.75 -3.63
CA GLU A 32 -1.12 0.06 -2.79
C GLU A 32 -2.33 0.95 -2.48
N LYS A 33 -2.09 2.22 -2.17
CA LYS A 33 -3.16 3.22 -2.00
C LYS A 33 -3.95 3.46 -3.28
N PHE A 34 -3.28 3.48 -4.43
CA PHE A 34 -3.92 3.71 -5.72
C PHE A 34 -4.84 2.55 -6.12
N ILE A 35 -4.47 1.31 -5.82
CA ILE A 35 -5.28 0.11 -6.10
C ILE A 35 -6.18 -0.31 -4.92
N ASP A 36 -6.13 0.41 -3.80
CA ASP A 36 -6.79 0.10 -2.50
C ASP A 36 -6.63 -1.36 -2.05
N MET A 37 -5.46 -1.93 -2.30
CA MET A 37 -5.13 -3.32 -2.00
C MET A 37 -3.66 -3.42 -1.58
N GLN A 38 -3.40 -4.22 -0.55
CA GLN A 38 -2.03 -4.56 -0.17
C GLN A 38 -1.46 -5.62 -1.10
N ILE A 39 -0.20 -5.45 -1.50
CA ILE A 39 0.50 -6.40 -2.33
C ILE A 39 1.27 -7.36 -1.40
N PRO A 40 1.07 -8.68 -1.50
CA PRO A 40 1.82 -9.65 -0.70
C PRO A 40 3.33 -9.49 -0.92
N GLN A 41 4.07 -9.39 0.19
CA GLN A 41 5.52 -9.31 0.17
C GLN A 41 6.10 -10.66 0.59
N LEU A 42 7.13 -11.11 -0.12
CA LEU A 42 7.77 -12.40 0.07
C LEU A 42 9.27 -12.19 0.31
N LYS A 43 9.82 -12.82 1.36
CA LYS A 43 11.27 -13.02 1.50
C LYS A 43 11.64 -14.29 0.76
N LEU A 44 12.68 -14.22 -0.06
CA LEU A 44 13.19 -15.35 -0.81
C LEU A 44 14.14 -16.15 0.08
N GLU A 45 13.85 -17.45 0.24
CA GLU A 45 14.74 -18.36 0.96
C GLU A 45 16.09 -18.50 0.23
N GLY A 46 17.18 -18.50 0.99
CA GLY A 46 18.54 -18.63 0.44
C GLY A 46 19.09 -17.39 -0.26
N PHE A 47 18.34 -16.28 -0.35
CA PHE A 47 18.86 -15.03 -0.91
C PHE A 47 19.72 -14.28 0.11
N ASN A 48 20.92 -13.86 -0.29
CA ASN A 48 21.84 -13.11 0.57
C ASN A 48 21.45 -11.62 0.61
N TYR A 49 20.56 -11.27 1.53
CA TYR A 49 20.17 -9.89 1.77
C TYR A 49 21.25 -9.13 2.54
N PHE A 50 21.61 -7.92 2.07
CA PHE A 50 22.48 -7.02 2.84
C PHE A 50 21.83 -6.54 4.15
N HIS A 51 20.49 -6.43 4.15
CA HIS A 51 19.69 -6.05 5.31
C HIS A 51 18.43 -6.90 5.38
N GLU A 52 18.00 -7.24 6.59
CA GLU A 52 16.78 -8.03 6.82
C GLU A 52 15.54 -7.29 6.26
N PRO A 53 14.76 -7.90 5.34
CA PRO A 53 13.59 -7.24 4.76
C PRO A 53 12.44 -7.14 5.77
N ILE A 54 11.84 -5.96 5.89
CA ILE A 54 10.68 -5.73 6.75
C ILE A 54 9.40 -6.04 5.96
N ILE A 55 8.83 -7.22 6.18
CA ILE A 55 7.58 -7.63 5.53
C ILE A 55 6.39 -7.10 6.34
N ARG A 56 5.51 -6.34 5.70
CA ARG A 56 4.27 -5.86 6.32
C ARG A 56 3.19 -6.94 6.20
N THR A 57 2.74 -7.50 7.31
CA THR A 57 1.56 -8.36 7.34
C THR A 57 0.28 -7.53 7.41
N SER A 58 -0.75 -7.95 6.68
CA SER A 58 -2.04 -7.25 6.51
C SER A 58 -2.90 -7.14 7.77
N THR A 59 -2.40 -7.60 8.92
CA THR A 59 -3.09 -7.59 10.22
C THR A 59 -3.00 -6.26 10.98
N ALA A 60 -2.27 -5.26 10.48
CA ALA A 60 -2.24 -3.95 11.11
C ALA A 60 -3.58 -3.21 10.85
N GLU A 61 -4.47 -3.23 11.84
CA GLU A 61 -5.73 -2.48 11.84
C GLU A 61 -5.52 -1.05 11.33
N LYS A 62 -6.22 -0.68 10.25
CA LYS A 62 -6.21 0.70 9.75
C LYS A 62 -6.54 1.61 10.93
N PRO A 63 -5.69 2.59 11.31
CA PRO A 63 -6.01 3.49 12.41
C PRO A 63 -7.32 4.19 12.06
N ARG A 64 -8.38 3.89 12.82
CA ARG A 64 -9.69 4.49 12.64
C ARG A 64 -9.47 6.00 12.60
N ARG A 65 -9.71 6.60 11.43
CA ARG A 65 -9.69 8.06 11.25
C ARG A 65 -10.52 8.63 12.39
N ARG A 66 -9.87 9.24 13.39
CA ARG A 66 -10.55 9.96 14.46
C ARG A 66 -11.38 11.02 13.76
N LYS A 67 -12.70 10.79 13.71
CA LYS A 67 -13.67 11.76 13.22
C LYS A 67 -13.48 12.97 14.13
N ARG A 68 -12.75 13.99 13.66
CA ARG A 68 -12.67 15.27 14.35
C ARG A 68 -14.10 15.77 14.33
N ASN A 69 -14.80 15.63 15.46
CA ASN A 69 -16.06 16.29 15.68
C ASN A 69 -15.78 17.77 15.52
N SER A 70 -16.12 18.33 14.37
CA SER A 70 -16.27 19.76 14.15
C SER A 70 -17.52 20.21 14.88
N GLY A 71 -17.50 20.06 16.21
CA GLY A 71 -18.49 20.58 17.13
C GLY A 71 -17.98 21.89 17.68
N SER A 72 -18.70 22.96 17.39
CA SER A 72 -18.62 24.26 18.05
C SER A 72 -17.40 25.13 17.76
N SER A 73 -17.49 25.91 16.68
CA SER A 73 -17.21 27.34 16.82
C SER A 73 -18.47 28.13 16.49
N ARG A 74 -19.30 28.35 17.51
CA ARG A 74 -20.24 29.47 17.60
C ARG A 74 -19.45 30.79 17.60
N PHE A 75 -18.78 31.12 16.50
CA PHE A 75 -18.06 32.38 16.34
C PHE A 75 -18.63 33.07 15.11
N GLY A 76 -19.39 34.15 15.33
CA GLY A 76 -19.86 35.02 14.25
C GLY A 76 -21.37 35.26 14.14
N ARG A 77 -22.16 35.03 15.20
CA ARG A 77 -23.38 35.84 15.37
C ARG A 77 -22.98 37.12 16.10
N ARG A 78 -22.88 38.24 15.38
CA ARG A 78 -23.27 39.59 15.86
C ARG A 78 -22.94 40.70 14.85
N ARG A 79 -24.02 41.46 14.58
CA ARG A 79 -24.14 42.79 13.95
C ARG A 79 -23.98 42.84 12.44
#